data_AF-A0AAV8WHF3-F1
#
_entry.id   AF-A0AAV8WHF3-F1
#
_cell.length_a   1.000
_cell.length_b   1.000
_cell.length_c   1.000
_cell.angle_alpha   90.00
_cell.angle_beta   90.00
_cell.angle_gamma   90.00
#
_symmetry.space_group_name_H-M   'P 1'
#
loop_
_entity.id
_entity.type
_entity.pdbx_description
1 polymer ?
#
loop_
_entity_poly.entity_id
_entity_poly.type
_entity_poly.pdbx_seq_one_letter_code
_entity_poly.pdbx_strand_id
1 'polypeptide(L)'
;MDDEAETYKLWRIRKTVMQLCHDRGYLVTQDELDQTLEQFKEQFGDKPSEKRPSRSDLIVLVAHNDDPTDQMFVFFPDEPKIGIKTIKTYCSRMQDENIHRAIIVVQAGMTPSAKQSLVDMAPKYILEQFLESELLINITEHELVPEHVVMTPEEKQELLAR
;
A
#
# COMPACT_ATOMS: atom_id res chain seq x y z
N MET A 1 -13.90 -21.55 -0.27
CA MET A 1 -13.43 -20.23 0.18
C MET A 1 -14.65 -19.51 0.68
N ASP A 2 -14.56 -18.86 1.83
CA ASP A 2 -15.62 -18.00 2.32
C ASP A 2 -15.44 -16.63 1.65
N ASP A 3 -16.22 -16.40 0.59
CA ASP A 3 -16.16 -15.17 -0.21
C ASP A 3 -16.49 -13.93 0.62
N GLU A 4 -17.36 -14.07 1.63
CA GLU A 4 -17.71 -12.97 2.53
C GLU A 4 -16.51 -12.58 3.41
N ALA A 5 -15.86 -13.58 4.02
CA ALA A 5 -14.68 -13.34 4.85
C ALA A 5 -13.50 -12.77 4.05
N GLU A 6 -13.25 -13.26 2.84
CA GLU A 6 -12.18 -12.75 1.98
C GLU A 6 -12.47 -11.32 1.51
N THR A 7 -13.71 -11.02 1.14
CA THR A 7 -14.13 -9.65 0.76
C THR A 7 -13.94 -8.69 1.93
N TYR A 8 -14.37 -9.07 3.13
CA TYR A 8 -14.17 -8.26 4.34
C TYR A 8 -12.67 -8.02 4.61
N LYS A 9 -11.86 -9.07 4.47
CA LYS A 9 -10.40 -8.99 4.64
C LYS A 9 -9.78 -7.97 3.68
N LEU A 10 -10.10 -8.06 2.39
CA LEU A 10 -9.59 -7.15 1.36
C LEU A 10 -10.05 -5.70 1.58
N TRP A 11 -11.30 -5.50 1.96
CA TRP A 11 -11.82 -4.18 2.32
C TRP A 11 -11.05 -3.58 3.50
N ARG A 12 -10.86 -4.35 4.59
CA ARG A 12 -10.10 -3.90 5.77
C ARG A 12 -8.66 -3.51 5.42
N ILE A 13 -7.97 -4.35 4.65
CA ILE A 13 -6.60 -4.08 4.22
C ILE A 13 -6.55 -2.81 3.38
N ARG A 14 -7.46 -2.67 2.39
CA ARG A 14 -7.52 -1.47 1.55
C ARG A 14 -7.77 -0.22 2.38
N LYS A 15 -8.68 -0.28 3.37
CA LYS A 15 -8.96 0.84 4.27
C LYS A 15 -7.72 1.27 5.06
N THR A 16 -7.00 0.32 5.67
CA THR A 16 -5.74 0.61 6.36
C THR A 16 -4.68 1.20 5.42
N VAL A 17 -4.59 0.72 4.18
CA VAL A 17 -3.68 1.27 3.16
C VAL A 17 -4.05 2.72 2.82
N MET A 18 -5.33 3.04 2.65
CA MET A 18 -5.79 4.42 2.39
C MET A 18 -5.40 5.35 3.54
N GLN A 19 -5.61 4.92 4.78
CA GLN A 19 -5.19 5.66 5.97
C GLN A 19 -3.66 5.83 6.01
N LEU A 20 -2.89 4.77 5.74
CA LEU A 20 -1.44 4.84 5.66
C LEU A 20 -0.96 5.82 4.59
N CYS A 21 -1.57 5.83 3.41
CA CYS A 21 -1.26 6.80 2.36
C CYS A 21 -1.57 8.22 2.81
N HIS A 22 -2.74 8.45 3.42
CA HIS A 22 -3.13 9.74 3.96
C HIS A 22 -2.15 10.24 5.04
N ASP A 23 -1.80 9.40 6.00
CA ASP A 23 -0.87 9.73 7.10
C ASP A 23 0.55 10.02 6.61
N ARG A 24 0.92 9.48 5.45
CA ARG A 24 2.18 9.78 4.76
C ARG A 24 2.13 11.06 3.91
N GLY A 25 1.04 11.84 3.97
CA GLY A 25 0.90 13.09 3.23
C GLY A 25 0.46 12.92 1.77
N TYR A 26 -0.02 11.74 1.37
CA TYR A 26 -0.60 11.55 0.04
C TYR A 26 -2.06 12.00 -0.01
N LEU A 27 -2.48 12.47 -1.18
CA LEU A 27 -3.84 12.89 -1.44
C LEU A 27 -4.76 11.65 -1.49
N VAL A 28 -5.60 11.53 -0.47
CA VAL A 28 -6.66 10.52 -0.36
C VAL A 28 -7.95 11.24 0.02
N THR A 29 -9.05 10.94 -0.67
CA THR A 29 -10.33 11.62 -0.43
C THR A 29 -11.01 11.09 0.83
N GLN A 30 -11.87 11.91 1.46
CA GLN A 30 -12.64 11.48 2.63
C GLN A 30 -13.56 10.29 2.29
N ASP A 31 -14.13 10.26 1.09
CA ASP A 31 -14.97 9.15 0.61
C ASP A 31 -14.19 7.83 0.52
N GLU A 32 -12.91 7.87 0.18
CA GLU A 32 -12.04 6.67 0.17
C GLU A 32 -11.68 6.19 1.58
N LEU A 33 -11.51 7.12 2.53
CA LEU A 33 -11.22 6.80 3.94
C LEU A 33 -12.45 6.23 4.65
N ASP A 34 -13.63 6.80 4.37
CA ASP A 34 -14.90 6.43 4.99
C ASP A 34 -15.64 5.32 4.25
N GLN A 35 -15.06 4.79 3.17
CA GLN A 35 -15.65 3.72 2.37
C GLN A 35 -16.14 2.56 3.24
N THR A 36 -17.45 2.30 3.17
CA THR A 36 -18.11 1.19 3.84
C THR A 36 -17.88 -0.12 3.10
N LEU A 37 -18.08 -1.25 3.78
CA LEU A 37 -17.99 -2.58 3.15
C LEU A 37 -18.98 -2.73 1.99
N GLU A 38 -20.20 -2.20 2.13
CA GLU A 38 -21.23 -2.31 1.09
C GLU A 38 -20.86 -1.49 -0.16
N GLN A 39 -20.32 -0.27 0.01
CA GLN A 39 -19.78 0.52 -1.12
C GLN A 39 -18.59 -0.18 -1.78
N PHE A 40 -17.73 -0.81 -0.99
CA PHE A 40 -16.62 -1.61 -1.54
C PHE A 40 -17.13 -2.79 -2.37
N LYS A 41 -18.13 -3.52 -1.87
CA LYS A 41 -18.78 -4.61 -2.60
C LYS A 41 -19.45 -4.13 -3.88
N GLU A 42 -20.11 -2.97 -3.85
CA GLU A 42 -20.73 -2.38 -5.03
C GLU A 42 -19.67 -2.00 -6.08
N GLN A 43 -18.52 -1.45 -5.65
CA GLN A 43 -17.46 -1.00 -6.53
C GLN A 43 -16.63 -2.15 -7.13
N PHE A 44 -16.26 -3.15 -6.33
CA PHE A 44 -15.32 -4.19 -6.73
C PHE A 44 -15.92 -5.61 -6.78
N GLY A 45 -17.10 -5.81 -6.18
CA GLY A 45 -17.77 -7.10 -6.05
C GLY A 45 -17.65 -7.74 -4.67
N ASP A 46 -18.35 -8.85 -4.49
CA ASP A 46 -18.48 -9.60 -3.23
C ASP A 46 -18.16 -11.11 -3.37
N LYS A 47 -17.67 -11.52 -4.53
CA LYS A 47 -17.27 -12.89 -4.88
C LYS A 47 -15.81 -12.97 -5.34
N PRO A 48 -14.84 -12.92 -4.41
CA PRO A 48 -13.43 -13.13 -4.71
C PRO A 48 -13.15 -14.43 -5.48
N SER A 49 -13.94 -15.49 -5.24
CA SER A 49 -13.87 -16.75 -6.00
C SER A 49 -14.09 -16.58 -7.52
N GLU A 50 -14.90 -15.59 -7.92
CA GLU A 50 -15.14 -15.21 -9.31
C GLU A 50 -14.22 -14.06 -9.77
N LYS A 51 -13.17 -13.74 -8.99
CA LYS A 51 -12.27 -12.59 -9.16
C LYS A 51 -12.97 -11.24 -9.11
N ARG A 52 -13.92 -11.08 -8.18
CA ARG A 52 -14.66 -9.83 -7.95
C ARG A 52 -14.82 -9.58 -6.43
N PRO A 53 -13.92 -8.85 -5.76
CA PRO A 53 -12.79 -8.09 -6.31
C PRO A 53 -11.69 -8.97 -6.89
N SER A 54 -11.13 -8.55 -8.03
CA SER A 54 -9.77 -8.97 -8.38
C SER A 54 -8.79 -8.12 -7.58
N ARG A 55 -7.69 -8.71 -7.12
CA ARG A 55 -6.63 -7.94 -6.44
C ARG A 55 -5.99 -6.91 -7.37
N SER A 56 -5.99 -7.17 -8.68
CA SER A 56 -5.54 -6.18 -9.68
C SER A 56 -6.43 -4.92 -9.72
N ASP A 57 -7.72 -5.04 -9.38
CA ASP A 57 -8.64 -3.89 -9.32
C ASP A 57 -8.43 -3.05 -8.06
N LEU A 58 -7.76 -3.61 -7.05
CA LEU A 58 -7.44 -2.91 -5.80
C LEU A 58 -6.17 -2.08 -5.89
N ILE A 59 -5.47 -2.08 -7.04
CA ILE A 59 -4.25 -1.29 -7.24
C ILE A 59 -4.59 0.19 -7.06
N VAL A 60 -3.76 0.87 -6.27
CA VAL A 60 -3.92 2.29 -5.94
C VAL A 60 -2.76 3.08 -6.52
N LEU A 61 -3.06 4.26 -7.05
CA LEU A 61 -2.07 5.27 -7.39
C LEU A 61 -2.41 6.54 -6.59
N VAL A 62 -1.48 6.98 -5.75
CA VAL A 62 -1.62 8.20 -4.96
C VAL A 62 -0.52 9.20 -5.31
N ALA A 63 -0.82 10.49 -5.21
CA ALA A 63 0.14 11.59 -5.40
C ALA A 63 0.32 12.37 -4.09
N HIS A 64 1.54 12.83 -3.81
CA HIS A 64 1.84 13.56 -2.59
C HIS A 64 1.21 14.97 -2.60
N ASN A 65 0.77 15.46 -1.44
CA ASN A 65 0.12 16.77 -1.32
C ASN A 65 1.08 17.93 -1.65
N ASP A 66 2.33 17.84 -1.20
CA ASP A 66 3.33 18.90 -1.39
C ASP A 66 4.04 18.85 -2.75
N ASP A 67 4.15 17.66 -3.35
CA ASP A 67 4.83 17.42 -4.62
C ASP A 67 4.03 16.44 -5.47
N PRO A 68 3.22 16.91 -6.44
CA PRO A 68 2.45 16.05 -7.32
C PRO A 68 3.29 15.11 -8.19
N THR A 69 4.60 15.33 -8.30
CA THR A 69 5.53 14.44 -9.01
C THR A 69 5.99 13.27 -8.15
N ASP A 70 5.87 13.37 -6.82
CA ASP A 70 6.04 12.23 -5.91
C ASP A 70 4.74 11.43 -5.87
N GLN A 71 4.69 10.41 -6.71
CA GLN A 71 3.59 9.47 -6.79
C GLN A 71 4.02 8.10 -6.25
N MET A 72 3.05 7.35 -5.74
CA MET A 72 3.28 6.03 -5.18
C MET A 72 2.21 5.04 -5.64
N PHE A 73 2.67 3.87 -6.08
CA PHE A 73 1.79 2.74 -6.33
C PHE A 73 1.54 1.92 -5.06
N VAL A 74 0.36 1.32 -4.97
CA VAL A 74 0.11 0.20 -4.07
C VAL A 74 -0.39 -1.00 -4.88
N PHE A 75 0.41 -2.07 -4.89
CA PHE A 75 0.12 -3.29 -5.63
C PHE A 75 -0.41 -4.38 -4.72
N PHE A 76 -1.42 -5.10 -5.20
CA PHE A 76 -2.02 -6.28 -4.57
C PHE A 76 -1.84 -7.49 -5.49
N PRO A 77 -0.71 -8.21 -5.40
CA PRO A 77 -0.52 -9.43 -6.18
C PRO A 77 -1.50 -10.56 -5.81
N ASP A 78 -1.95 -11.31 -6.83
CA ASP A 78 -2.76 -12.52 -6.67
C ASP A 78 -1.97 -13.73 -6.13
N GLU A 79 -0.67 -13.77 -6.40
CA GLU A 79 0.22 -14.86 -5.97
C GLU A 79 0.47 -14.78 -4.46
N PRO A 80 0.27 -15.87 -3.68
CA PRO A 80 0.54 -15.83 -2.24
C PRO A 80 2.00 -15.54 -1.89
N LYS A 81 2.92 -16.05 -2.73
CA LYS A 81 4.36 -15.86 -2.59
C LYS A 81 4.94 -15.24 -3.85
N ILE A 82 5.49 -14.04 -3.73
CA ILE A 82 5.94 -13.24 -4.86
C ILE A 82 7.34 -13.64 -5.31
N GLY A 83 7.48 -13.93 -6.59
CA GLY A 83 8.76 -14.17 -7.25
C GLY A 83 9.32 -12.94 -7.97
N ILE A 84 10.58 -13.04 -8.41
CA ILE A 84 11.30 -11.96 -9.10
C ILE A 84 10.61 -11.50 -10.41
N LYS A 85 9.86 -12.40 -11.07
CA LYS A 85 9.14 -12.08 -12.31
C LYS A 85 8.09 -10.99 -12.07
N THR A 86 7.29 -11.14 -11.03
CA THR A 86 6.23 -10.20 -10.65
C THR A 86 6.81 -8.84 -10.26
N ILE A 87 7.92 -8.83 -9.50
CA ILE A 87 8.64 -7.59 -9.17
C ILE A 87 9.10 -6.87 -10.44
N LYS A 88 9.71 -7.58 -11.40
CA LYS A 88 10.13 -6.98 -12.68
C LYS A 88 8.96 -6.37 -13.46
N THR A 89 7.79 -7.03 -13.44
CA THR A 89 6.58 -6.49 -14.06
C THR A 89 6.14 -5.19 -13.40
N TYR A 90 6.12 -5.11 -12.06
CA TYR A 90 5.78 -3.88 -11.36
C TYR A 90 6.81 -2.77 -11.60
N CYS A 91 8.10 -3.09 -11.63
CA CYS A 91 9.15 -2.12 -11.95
C CYS A 91 9.06 -1.59 -13.39
N SER A 92 8.65 -2.41 -14.36
CA SER A 92 8.38 -1.94 -15.72
C SER A 92 7.23 -0.94 -15.72
N ARG A 93 6.13 -1.25 -15.02
CA ARG A 93 4.99 -0.34 -14.91
C ARG A 93 5.36 0.98 -14.22
N MET A 94 6.15 0.90 -13.15
CA MET A 94 6.70 2.07 -12.46
C MET A 94 7.58 2.91 -13.40
N GLN A 95 8.40 2.29 -14.24
CA GLN A 95 9.21 2.98 -15.25
C GLN A 95 8.35 3.68 -16.30
N ASP A 96 7.33 2.99 -16.81
CA ASP A 96 6.44 3.50 -17.85
C ASP A 96 5.65 4.72 -17.36
N GLU A 97 5.24 4.73 -16.09
CA GLU A 97 4.51 5.83 -15.47
C GLU A 97 5.42 6.86 -14.77
N ASN A 98 6.75 6.68 -14.82
CA ASN A 98 7.75 7.54 -14.16
C ASN A 98 7.56 7.67 -12.63
N ILE A 99 7.17 6.58 -11.98
CA ILE A 99 6.89 6.48 -10.55
C ILE A 99 8.03 5.77 -9.84
N HIS A 100 8.48 6.34 -8.72
CA HIS A 100 9.68 5.88 -8.03
C HIS A 100 9.39 5.11 -6.72
N ARG A 101 8.16 5.18 -6.22
CA ARG A 101 7.74 4.54 -4.96
C ARG A 101 6.64 3.51 -5.19
N ALA A 102 6.72 2.40 -4.48
CA ALA A 102 5.64 1.42 -4.45
C ALA A 102 5.55 0.69 -3.12
N ILE A 103 4.32 0.36 -2.72
CA ILE A 103 4.00 -0.59 -1.67
C ILE A 103 3.50 -1.89 -2.35
N ILE A 104 3.97 -3.04 -1.87
CA ILE A 104 3.53 -4.35 -2.34
C ILE A 104 2.93 -5.11 -1.16
N VAL A 105 1.62 -5.34 -1.24
CA VAL A 105 0.84 -6.04 -0.21
C VAL A 105 0.82 -7.54 -0.50
N VAL A 106 1.59 -8.33 0.23
CA VAL A 106 1.79 -9.76 -0.02
C VAL A 106 1.02 -10.64 0.96
N GLN A 107 0.49 -11.77 0.49
CA GLN A 107 -0.32 -12.66 1.34
C GLN A 107 0.54 -13.48 2.32
N ALA A 108 1.60 -14.12 1.82
CA ALA A 108 2.48 -14.98 2.63
C ALA A 108 3.94 -14.49 2.63
N GLY A 109 4.37 -13.79 1.57
CA GLY A 109 5.70 -13.18 1.52
C GLY A 109 6.32 -13.15 0.13
N MET A 110 7.63 -12.92 0.10
CA MET A 110 8.44 -12.86 -1.12
C MET A 110 9.55 -13.92 -1.11
N THR A 111 9.98 -14.39 -2.29
CA THR A 111 11.19 -15.22 -2.40
C THR A 111 12.44 -14.42 -2.02
N PRO A 112 13.52 -15.06 -1.55
CA PRO A 112 14.78 -14.36 -1.26
C PRO A 112 15.30 -13.54 -2.45
N SER A 113 15.16 -14.07 -3.68
CA SER A 113 15.53 -13.36 -4.92
C SER A 113 14.68 -12.12 -5.19
N ALA A 114 13.38 -12.17 -4.89
CA ALA A 114 12.50 -11.01 -4.99
C ALA A 114 12.87 -9.95 -3.96
N LYS A 115 13.14 -10.36 -2.70
CA LYS A 115 13.60 -9.45 -1.64
C LYS A 115 14.93 -8.76 -1.99
N GLN A 116 15.89 -9.52 -2.52
CA GLN A 116 17.17 -8.97 -2.97
C GLN A 116 16.96 -7.93 -4.08
N SER A 117 16.02 -8.17 -4.99
CA SER A 117 15.72 -7.23 -6.08
C SER A 117 15.22 -5.88 -5.57
N LEU A 118 14.46 -5.85 -4.46
CA LEU A 118 14.02 -4.59 -3.83
C LEU A 118 15.22 -3.76 -3.37
N VAL A 119 16.23 -4.42 -2.79
CA VAL A 119 17.46 -3.78 -2.30
C VAL A 119 18.30 -3.28 -3.46
N ASP A 120 18.45 -4.10 -4.52
CA ASP A 120 19.27 -3.77 -5.69
C ASP A 120 18.70 -2.59 -6.51
N MET A 121 17.39 -2.32 -6.37
CA MET A 121 16.70 -1.23 -7.05
C MET A 121 16.82 0.11 -6.30
N ALA A 122 17.11 0.08 -5.01
CA ALA A 122 17.37 1.27 -4.23
C ALA A 122 18.74 1.88 -4.61
N PRO A 123 18.90 3.22 -4.54
CA PRO A 123 17.92 4.20 -4.09
C PRO A 123 16.97 4.68 -5.20
N LYS A 124 17.14 4.21 -6.45
CA LYS A 124 16.38 4.72 -7.60
C LYS A 124 14.88 4.41 -7.51
N TYR A 125 14.53 3.18 -7.17
CA TYR A 125 13.16 2.78 -6.89
C TYR A 125 13.06 2.29 -5.45
N ILE A 126 12.08 2.78 -4.72
CA ILE A 126 11.82 2.41 -3.32
C ILE A 126 10.58 1.53 -3.32
N LEU A 127 10.77 0.25 -3.03
CA LEU A 127 9.69 -0.72 -2.95
C LEU A 127 9.58 -1.27 -1.53
N GLU A 128 8.42 -1.08 -0.92
CA GLU A 128 8.11 -1.52 0.45
C GLU A 128 7.23 -2.76 0.41
N GLN A 129 7.52 -3.74 1.27
CA GLN A 129 6.72 -4.95 1.42
C GLN A 129 5.88 -4.85 2.69
N PHE A 130 4.58 -5.13 2.60
CA PHE A 130 3.68 -5.32 3.75
C PHE A 130 2.99 -6.68 3.67
N LEU A 131 2.84 -7.37 4.80
CA LEU A 131 1.98 -8.56 4.84
C LEU A 131 0.52 -8.15 5.03
N GLU A 132 -0.39 -8.82 4.34
CA GLU A 132 -1.83 -8.60 4.52
C GLU A 132 -2.29 -8.75 5.96
N SER A 133 -1.71 -9.72 6.68
CA SER A 133 -2.01 -9.95 8.09
C SER A 133 -1.65 -8.76 8.98
N GLU A 134 -0.64 -7.97 8.60
CA GLU A 134 -0.22 -6.78 9.33
C GLU A 134 -1.13 -5.58 9.06
N LEU A 135 -1.79 -5.56 7.90
CA LEU A 135 -2.68 -4.46 7.47
C LEU A 135 -4.15 -4.66 7.85
N LEU A 136 -4.51 -5.79 8.47
CA LEU A 136 -5.89 -6.03 8.92
C LEU A 136 -6.35 -5.08 10.02
N ILE A 137 -5.40 -4.65 10.85
CA ILE A 137 -5.61 -3.75 11.97
C ILE A 137 -4.64 -2.59 11.81
N ASN A 138 -5.16 -1.37 11.81
CA ASN A 138 -4.31 -0.19 11.84
C ASN A 138 -3.74 -0.02 13.26
N ILE A 139 -2.44 -0.27 13.41
CA ILE A 139 -1.79 -0.20 14.71
C ILE A 139 -1.67 1.23 15.26
N THR A 140 -1.75 2.26 14.40
CA THR A 140 -1.67 3.66 14.84
C THR A 140 -2.92 4.10 15.59
N GLU A 141 -4.05 3.40 15.41
CA GLU A 141 -5.31 3.66 16.12
C GLU A 141 -5.35 3.02 17.52
N HIS A 142 -4.33 2.24 17.88
CA HIS A 142 -4.27 1.58 19.18
C HIS A 142 -3.96 2.59 20.30
N GLU A 143 -4.71 2.54 21.41
CA GLU A 143 -4.62 3.51 22.52
C GLU A 143 -3.20 3.70 23.09
N LEU A 144 -2.40 2.64 23.09
CA LEU A 144 -1.00 2.69 23.57
C LEU A 144 0.01 3.28 22.58
N VAL A 145 -0.41 3.61 21.35
CA VAL A 145 0.47 4.16 20.31
C VAL A 145 0.26 5.67 20.27
N PRO A 146 1.27 6.48 20.66
CA PRO A 146 1.15 7.93 20.55
C PRO A 146 1.18 8.38 19.08
N GLU A 147 0.82 9.63 18.85
CA GLU A 147 0.97 10.26 17.55
C GLU A 147 2.46 10.42 17.20
N HIS A 148 2.84 9.97 16.00
CA HIS A 148 4.20 10.07 15.48
C HIS A 148 4.22 11.03 14.29
N VAL A 149 4.96 12.13 14.42
CA VAL A 149 5.11 13.13 13.36
C VAL A 149 6.55 13.09 12.83
N VAL A 150 6.69 12.97 11.51
CA VAL A 150 8.00 13.00 10.84
C VAL A 150 8.46 14.45 10.75
N MET A 151 9.61 14.76 11.36
CA MET A 151 10.19 16.10 11.31
C MET A 151 10.81 16.40 9.94
N THR A 152 10.68 17.64 9.49
CA THR A 152 11.39 18.12 8.30
C THR A 152 12.90 18.26 8.56
N PRO A 153 13.75 18.30 7.52
CA PRO A 153 15.18 18.57 7.68
C PRO A 153 15.45 19.88 8.44
N GLU A 154 14.62 20.91 8.23
CA GLU A 154 14.71 22.22 8.87
C GLU A 154 14.35 22.14 10.35
N GLU A 155 13.22 21.52 10.69
CA GLU A 155 12.79 21.31 12.07
C GLU A 155 13.82 20.48 12.86
N LYS A 156 14.40 19.46 12.22
CA LYS A 156 15.46 18.65 12.81
C LYS A 156 16.71 19.48 13.10
N GLN A 157 17.12 20.36 12.18
CA GLN A 157 18.26 21.25 12.41
C GLN A 157 17.98 22.23 13.55
N GLU A 158 16.79 22.83 13.61
CA GLU A 158 16.40 23.73 14.69
C GLU A 158 16.41 23.02 16.05
N LEU A 159 15.85 21.80 16.11
CA LEU A 159 15.85 21.00 17.33
C LEU A 159 17.26 20.70 17.84
N LEU A 160 18.19 20.37 16.94
CA LEU A 160 19.59 20.09 17.30
C LEU A 160 20.40 21.34 17.66
N ALA A 161 19.95 22.53 17.25
CA ALA A 161 20.58 23.79 17.56
C ALA A 161 20.16 24.36 18.93
N ARG A 162 19.13 23.78 19.56
CA ARG A 162 18.66 24.12 20.92
C ARG A 162 19.37 23.28 21.97
#